data_AF-A0A8T3BJB1-F1
#
_entry.id   AF-A0A8T3BJB1-F1
#
_cell.length_a   1.000
_cell.length_b   1.000
_cell.length_c   1.000
_cell.angle_alpha   90.00
_cell.angle_beta   90.00
_cell.angle_gamma   90.00
#
_symmetry.space_group_name_H-M   'P 1'
#
loop_
_entity.id
_entity.type
_entity.pdbx_description
1 polymer ?
#
loop_
_entity_poly.entity_id
_entity_poly.type
_entity_poly.pdbx_seq_one_letter_code
_entity_poly.pdbx_strand_id
1 'polypeptide(L)'
;MGDQEAAGTHLSSSSSFSRQTTATTATSHIPQPLKFLVSNIKNLAPHPLTTDNYSIWRAQLLQQFTANGYAGHLTGDVQPPSDSTSEAHANWLLVDSNLLSALFSTVSQSILPYIITATTAHEAWTVLERRLQPISRSRVIQLKNELYRVQMKDQPMQQYLTRIKSIVDSISASGFKIDQKISCYILNGLPPNFNSFKSTIRNSLLPIDLDTFY
;
A
#
# COMPACT_ATOMS: atom_id res chain seq x y z
N MET A 1 33.74 -89.19 -37.74
CA MET A 1 32.30 -89.01 -37.97
C MET A 1 31.96 -87.67 -37.36
N GLY A 2 32.02 -86.55 -38.06
CA GLY A 2 31.49 -86.21 -39.38
C GLY A 2 30.87 -84.82 -39.15
N ASP A 3 31.51 -83.78 -39.66
CA ASP A 3 30.96 -82.88 -40.71
C ASP A 3 29.98 -81.85 -40.12
N GLN A 4 29.84 -80.59 -40.53
CA GLN A 4 30.62 -79.63 -41.32
C GLN A 4 29.83 -78.30 -41.20
N GLU A 5 30.49 -77.18 -41.48
CA GLU A 5 30.00 -75.79 -41.45
C GLU A 5 28.70 -75.48 -42.22
N ALA A 6 27.98 -74.44 -41.77
CA ALA A 6 27.55 -73.25 -42.56
C ALA A 6 26.45 -72.50 -41.78
N ALA A 7 26.72 -71.31 -41.24
CA ALA A 7 26.55 -69.99 -41.87
C ALA A 7 25.08 -69.48 -41.89
N GLY A 8 24.84 -68.33 -41.25
CA GLY A 8 23.69 -67.50 -41.62
C GLY A 8 23.06 -66.64 -40.51
N THR A 9 23.49 -65.37 -40.48
CA THR A 9 22.65 -64.17 -40.24
C THR A 9 22.49 -63.66 -38.80
N HIS A 10 23.26 -62.60 -38.53
CA HIS A 10 23.04 -61.57 -37.53
C HIS A 10 21.59 -61.05 -37.50
N LEU A 11 21.00 -60.94 -36.31
CA LEU A 11 20.10 -59.84 -35.99
C LEU A 11 20.47 -59.30 -34.60
N SER A 12 21.16 -58.17 -34.59
CA SER A 12 21.43 -57.39 -33.38
C SER A 12 20.13 -56.73 -32.91
N SER A 13 19.52 -57.22 -31.85
CA SER A 13 18.53 -56.46 -31.08
C SER A 13 19.26 -55.65 -30.00
N SER A 14 19.76 -54.49 -30.40
CA SER A 14 20.18 -53.43 -29.48
C SER A 14 18.97 -52.98 -28.66
N SER A 15 18.85 -53.50 -27.44
CA SER A 15 17.98 -52.93 -26.42
C SER A 15 18.60 -51.61 -25.97
N SER A 16 18.10 -50.51 -26.53
CA SER A 16 18.33 -49.17 -26.02
C SER A 16 17.77 -49.08 -24.60
N PHE A 17 18.65 -49.21 -23.62
CA PHE A 17 18.35 -48.85 -22.23
C PHE A 17 18.20 -47.33 -22.18
N SER A 18 16.98 -46.84 -22.43
CA SER A 18 16.62 -45.45 -22.25
C SER A 18 16.85 -45.08 -20.79
N ARG A 19 17.99 -44.41 -20.56
CA ARG A 19 18.33 -43.79 -19.30
C ARG A 19 17.26 -42.72 -19.05
N GLN A 20 16.31 -43.03 -18.18
CA GLN A 20 15.25 -42.12 -17.77
C GLN A 20 15.90 -40.98 -16.99
N THR A 21 16.31 -39.92 -17.69
CA THR A 21 16.60 -38.64 -17.07
C THR A 21 15.27 -38.13 -16.54
N THR A 22 15.06 -38.27 -15.24
CA THR A 22 14.05 -37.48 -14.53
C THR A 22 14.43 -36.02 -14.73
N ALA A 23 13.86 -35.39 -15.76
CA ALA A 23 13.82 -33.94 -15.84
C ALA A 23 12.94 -33.51 -14.67
N THR A 24 13.58 -33.11 -13.57
CA THR A 24 12.90 -32.42 -12.48
C THR A 24 12.43 -31.10 -13.05
N THR A 25 11.19 -31.06 -13.54
CA THR A 25 10.53 -29.82 -13.94
C THR A 25 10.50 -28.96 -12.67
N ALA A 26 11.39 -27.97 -12.56
CA ALA A 26 11.37 -27.00 -11.49
C ALA A 26 10.09 -26.17 -11.67
N THR A 27 8.98 -26.65 -11.12
CA THR A 27 7.72 -25.93 -11.10
C THR A 27 7.89 -24.80 -10.09
N SER A 28 8.11 -23.58 -10.56
CA SER A 28 8.15 -22.37 -9.73
C SER A 28 6.82 -22.25 -8.98
N HIS A 29 6.79 -22.69 -7.72
CA HIS A 29 5.57 -22.73 -6.92
C HIS A 29 5.37 -21.38 -6.24
N ILE A 30 4.38 -20.60 -6.70
CA ILE A 30 4.00 -19.34 -6.06
C ILE A 30 3.53 -19.61 -4.63
N PRO A 31 4.13 -18.98 -3.60
CA PRO A 31 3.69 -19.14 -2.22
C PRO A 31 2.19 -18.81 -2.04
N GLN A 32 1.47 -19.63 -1.27
CA GLN A 32 0.04 -19.42 -1.03
C GLN A 32 -0.29 -18.05 -0.39
N PRO A 33 0.50 -17.52 0.57
CA PRO A 33 0.29 -16.16 1.09
C PRO A 33 0.43 -15.08 0.01
N LEU A 34 1.41 -15.23 -0.89
CA LEU A 34 1.58 -14.32 -2.03
C LEU A 34 0.39 -14.36 -2.97
N LYS A 35 -0.10 -15.57 -3.30
CA LYS A 35 -1.28 -15.75 -4.15
C LYS A 35 -2.52 -15.10 -3.54
N PHE A 36 -2.73 -15.27 -2.23
CA PHE A 36 -3.82 -14.62 -1.50
C PHE A 36 -3.69 -13.10 -1.55
N LEU A 37 -2.51 -12.56 -1.24
CA LEU A 37 -2.25 -11.13 -1.22
C LEU A 37 -2.51 -10.49 -2.59
N VAL A 38 -1.89 -11.01 -3.65
CA VAL A 38 -2.02 -10.47 -5.02
C VAL A 38 -3.47 -10.55 -5.51
N SER A 39 -4.17 -11.64 -5.21
CA SER A 39 -5.56 -11.83 -5.65
C SER A 39 -6.55 -10.92 -4.90
N ASN A 40 -6.24 -10.56 -3.65
CA ASN A 40 -7.12 -9.73 -2.81
C ASN A 40 -6.68 -8.27 -2.72
N ILE A 41 -5.53 -7.90 -3.30
CA ILE A 41 -4.91 -6.57 -3.12
C ILE A 41 -5.88 -5.42 -3.46
N LYS A 42 -6.72 -5.58 -4.49
CA LYS A 42 -7.72 -4.59 -4.90
C LYS A 42 -8.90 -4.47 -3.92
N ASN A 43 -9.25 -5.56 -3.25
CA ASN A 43 -10.26 -5.54 -2.19
C ASN A 43 -9.69 -4.94 -0.90
N LEU A 44 -8.40 -5.13 -0.65
CA LEU A 44 -7.69 -4.64 0.53
C LEU A 44 -7.32 -3.15 0.43
N ALA A 45 -7.14 -2.63 -0.79
CA ALA A 45 -6.98 -1.22 -1.11
C ALA A 45 -8.12 -0.76 -2.04
N PRO A 46 -9.35 -0.59 -1.53
CA PRO A 46 -10.53 -0.31 -2.35
C PRO A 46 -10.46 1.02 -3.10
N HIS A 47 -9.67 1.96 -2.59
CA HIS A 47 -9.42 3.24 -3.23
C HIS A 47 -8.00 3.25 -3.80
N PRO A 48 -7.84 3.41 -5.14
CA PRO A 48 -6.53 3.57 -5.75
C PRO A 48 -5.74 4.73 -5.13
N LEU A 49 -4.43 4.61 -5.09
CA LEU A 49 -3.56 5.67 -4.57
C LEU A 49 -3.72 6.97 -5.37
N THR A 50 -4.06 8.04 -4.67
CA THR A 50 -4.04 9.43 -5.14
C THR A 50 -3.13 10.28 -4.26
N THR A 51 -2.96 11.56 -4.58
CA THR A 51 -2.22 12.50 -3.74
C THR A 51 -2.88 12.72 -2.37
N ASP A 52 -4.19 12.52 -2.28
CA ASP A 52 -4.98 12.91 -1.12
C ASP A 52 -5.10 11.79 -0.07
N ASN A 53 -5.00 10.53 -0.51
CA ASN A 53 -5.15 9.36 0.36
C ASN A 53 -3.84 8.63 0.67
N TYR A 54 -2.68 9.19 0.27
CA TYR A 54 -1.37 8.54 0.38
C TYR A 54 -1.09 7.95 1.76
N SER A 55 -1.36 8.69 2.84
CA SER A 55 -1.09 8.20 4.20
C SER A 55 -1.90 6.96 4.57
N ILE A 56 -3.20 6.95 4.24
CA ILE A 56 -4.09 5.81 4.52
C ILE A 56 -3.66 4.64 3.64
N TRP A 57 -3.48 4.88 2.34
CA TRP A 57 -3.04 3.85 1.41
C TRP A 57 -1.72 3.22 1.85
N ARG A 58 -0.73 4.03 2.24
CA ARG A 58 0.59 3.57 2.70
C ARG A 58 0.45 2.72 3.95
N ALA A 59 -0.32 3.18 4.94
CA ALA A 59 -0.53 2.44 6.18
C ALA A 59 -1.21 1.09 5.94
N GLN A 60 -2.29 1.08 5.14
CA GLN A 60 -3.00 -0.14 4.79
C GLN A 60 -2.10 -1.12 4.04
N LEU A 61 -1.42 -0.66 2.98
CA LEU A 61 -0.63 -1.55 2.15
C LEU A 61 0.58 -2.11 2.89
N LEU A 62 1.28 -1.28 3.68
CA LEU A 62 2.37 -1.75 4.53
C LEU A 62 1.88 -2.80 5.53
N GLN A 63 0.72 -2.60 6.15
CA GLN A 63 0.15 -3.57 7.09
C GLN A 63 -0.21 -4.89 6.39
N GLN A 64 -0.75 -4.85 5.17
CA GLN A 64 -1.07 -6.07 4.41
C GLN A 64 0.18 -6.86 4.04
N PHE A 65 1.22 -6.18 3.55
CA PHE A 65 2.49 -6.84 3.24
C PHE A 65 3.15 -7.40 4.49
N THR A 66 3.07 -6.68 5.62
CA THR A 66 3.56 -7.16 6.92
C THR A 66 2.82 -8.42 7.37
N ALA A 67 1.49 -8.42 7.31
CA ALA A 67 0.66 -9.56 7.70
C ALA A 67 0.94 -10.83 6.88
N ASN A 68 1.44 -10.67 5.65
CA ASN A 68 1.79 -11.78 4.75
C ASN A 68 3.30 -12.07 4.70
N GLY A 69 4.12 -11.40 5.51
CA GLY A 69 5.57 -11.63 5.58
C GLY A 69 6.40 -11.01 4.45
N TYR A 70 5.84 -10.08 3.68
CA TYR A 70 6.48 -9.45 2.51
C TYR A 70 6.93 -8.01 2.73
N ALA A 71 6.80 -7.46 3.95
CA ALA A 71 7.20 -6.07 4.24
C ALA A 71 8.68 -5.79 3.90
N GLY A 72 9.56 -6.79 4.08
CA GLY A 72 10.98 -6.67 3.79
C GLY A 72 11.31 -6.38 2.32
N HIS A 73 10.44 -6.76 1.38
CA HIS A 73 10.57 -6.39 -0.04
C HIS A 73 10.25 -4.92 -0.30
N LEU A 74 9.41 -4.29 0.53
CA LEU A 74 9.10 -2.86 0.42
C LEU A 74 10.15 -2.00 1.11
N THR A 75 10.61 -2.41 2.30
CA THR A 75 11.60 -1.67 3.09
C THR A 75 13.02 -1.83 2.57
N GLY A 76 13.28 -2.89 1.81
CA GLY A 76 14.62 -3.25 1.34
C GLY A 76 15.40 -4.10 2.35
N ASP A 77 14.77 -4.59 3.41
CA ASP A 77 15.41 -5.49 4.36
C ASP A 77 15.70 -6.86 3.73
N VAL A 78 14.91 -7.26 2.73
CA VAL A 78 15.09 -8.50 1.95
C VAL A 78 15.76 -8.16 0.62
N GLN A 79 17.08 -8.28 0.59
CA GLN A 79 17.89 -8.02 -0.58
C GLN A 79 17.87 -9.21 -1.56
N PRO A 80 18.04 -8.96 -2.88
CA PRO A 80 18.21 -10.03 -3.85
C PRO A 80 19.47 -10.84 -3.51
N PRO A 81 19.41 -12.19 -3.57
CA PRO A 81 20.59 -13.03 -3.41
C PRO A 81 21.68 -12.68 -4.43
N SER A 82 22.94 -12.66 -3.97
CA SER A 82 24.09 -12.24 -4.79
C SER A 82 24.37 -13.16 -5.97
N ASP A 83 24.06 -14.45 -5.82
CA ASP A 83 24.16 -15.42 -6.91
C ASP A 83 22.89 -15.39 -7.76
N SER A 84 22.97 -14.70 -8.90
CA SER A 84 21.87 -14.55 -9.86
C SER A 84 21.44 -15.87 -10.51
N THR A 85 22.26 -16.92 -10.44
CA THR A 85 21.95 -18.24 -11.02
C THR A 85 21.27 -19.18 -10.03
N SER A 86 21.23 -18.80 -8.75
CA SER A 86 20.65 -19.61 -7.70
C SER A 86 19.12 -19.69 -7.78
N GLU A 87 18.56 -20.82 -7.35
CA GLU A 87 17.11 -20.99 -7.18
C GLU A 87 16.54 -19.96 -6.19
N ALA A 88 17.32 -19.57 -5.17
CA ALA A 88 16.96 -18.53 -4.22
C ALA A 88 16.74 -17.17 -4.92
N HIS A 89 17.60 -16.81 -5.88
CA HIS A 89 17.45 -15.57 -6.64
C HIS A 89 16.20 -15.62 -7.53
N ALA A 90 15.96 -16.73 -8.23
CA ALA A 90 14.76 -16.93 -9.02
C ALA A 90 13.47 -16.82 -8.17
N ASN A 91 13.47 -17.40 -6.98
CA ASN A 91 12.35 -17.31 -6.03
C ASN A 91 12.16 -15.88 -5.50
N TRP A 92 13.22 -15.18 -5.14
CA TRP A 92 13.15 -13.78 -4.74
C TRP A 92 12.55 -12.91 -5.85
N LEU A 93 13.03 -13.08 -7.09
CA LEU A 93 12.56 -12.33 -8.25
C LEU A 93 11.08 -12.62 -8.55
N LEU A 94 10.66 -13.87 -8.41
CA LEU A 94 9.25 -14.27 -8.56
C LEU A 94 8.37 -13.54 -7.54
N VAL A 95 8.78 -13.53 -6.26
CA VAL A 95 8.05 -12.85 -5.20
C VAL A 95 8.01 -11.35 -5.48
N ASP A 96 9.16 -10.72 -5.70
CA ASP A 96 9.29 -9.28 -5.91
C ASP A 96 8.47 -8.79 -7.12
N SER A 97 8.51 -9.52 -8.23
CA SER A 97 7.74 -9.20 -9.44
C SER A 97 6.22 -9.24 -9.21
N ASN A 98 5.74 -10.20 -8.40
CA ASN A 98 4.34 -10.28 -8.04
C ASN A 98 3.92 -9.12 -7.12
N LEU A 99 4.79 -8.74 -6.18
CA LEU A 99 4.57 -7.61 -5.28
C LEU A 99 4.58 -6.27 -6.04
N LEU A 100 5.48 -6.10 -6.99
CA LEU A 100 5.52 -4.94 -7.88
C LEU A 100 4.26 -4.83 -8.75
N SER A 101 3.80 -5.95 -9.32
CA SER A 101 2.54 -6.01 -10.06
C SER A 101 1.34 -5.66 -9.17
N ALA A 102 1.32 -6.17 -7.94
CA ALA A 102 0.30 -5.83 -6.95
C ALA A 102 0.33 -4.32 -6.63
N LEU A 103 1.52 -3.73 -6.43
CA LEU A 103 1.66 -2.28 -6.24
C LEU A 103 1.06 -1.49 -7.41
N PHE A 104 1.43 -1.81 -8.65
CA PHE A 104 0.88 -1.14 -9.84
C PHE A 104 -0.66 -1.21 -9.89
N SER A 105 -1.24 -2.34 -9.46
CA SER A 105 -2.70 -2.53 -9.46
C SER A 105 -3.45 -1.70 -8.41
N THR A 106 -2.75 -1.17 -7.39
CA THR A 106 -3.32 -0.36 -6.31
C THR A 106 -3.15 1.15 -6.54
N VAL A 107 -2.49 1.55 -7.61
CA VAL A 107 -2.14 2.94 -7.90
C VAL A 107 -3.07 3.50 -8.98
N SER A 108 -3.50 4.76 -8.83
CA SER A 108 -4.34 5.41 -9.85
C SER A 108 -3.55 5.71 -11.12
N GLN A 109 -4.26 5.85 -12.25
CA GLN A 109 -3.66 6.15 -13.55
C GLN A 109 -2.82 7.44 -13.55
N SER A 110 -3.13 8.41 -12.69
CA SER A 110 -2.38 9.67 -12.58
C SER A 110 -1.04 9.51 -11.86
N ILE A 111 -0.90 8.50 -11.00
CA ILE A 111 0.32 8.24 -10.22
C ILE A 111 1.18 7.14 -10.87
N LEU A 112 0.58 6.22 -11.63
CA LEU A 112 1.27 5.09 -12.26
C LEU A 112 2.51 5.48 -13.09
N PRO A 113 2.51 6.59 -13.88
CA PRO A 113 3.69 7.00 -14.65
C PRO A 113 4.94 7.25 -13.80
N TYR A 114 4.79 7.51 -12.50
CA TYR A 114 5.93 7.75 -11.62
C TYR A 114 6.69 6.48 -11.24
N ILE A 115 6.05 5.32 -11.31
CA ILE A 115 6.62 4.04 -10.87
C ILE A 115 6.72 2.99 -11.98
N ILE A 116 6.22 3.28 -13.19
CA ILE A 116 6.20 2.31 -14.29
C ILE A 116 7.59 1.85 -14.74
N THR A 117 8.63 2.66 -14.50
CA THR A 117 10.02 2.32 -14.79
C THR A 117 10.71 1.56 -13.66
N ALA A 118 10.04 1.38 -12.52
CA ALA A 118 10.62 0.67 -11.38
C ALA A 118 10.77 -0.82 -11.72
N THR A 119 11.92 -1.37 -11.35
CA THR A 119 12.28 -2.76 -11.60
C THR A 119 12.03 -3.66 -10.39
N THR A 120 11.92 -3.07 -9.20
CA THR A 120 11.68 -3.79 -7.95
C THR A 120 10.53 -3.15 -7.15
N ALA A 121 9.90 -3.95 -6.29
CA ALA A 121 8.85 -3.46 -5.38
C ALA A 121 9.39 -2.36 -4.44
N HIS A 122 10.63 -2.53 -3.95
CA HIS A 122 11.33 -1.53 -3.12
C HIS A 122 11.51 -0.19 -3.84
N GLU A 123 11.95 -0.22 -5.10
CA GLU A 123 12.15 0.99 -5.90
C GLU A 123 10.84 1.74 -6.10
N ALA A 124 9.78 1.03 -6.52
CA ALA A 124 8.44 1.62 -6.69
C ALA A 124 7.94 2.25 -5.39
N TRP A 125 8.04 1.52 -4.27
CA TRP A 125 7.64 1.99 -2.95
C TRP A 125 8.37 3.27 -2.54
N THR A 126 9.69 3.30 -2.74
CA THR A 126 10.55 4.44 -2.40
C THR A 126 10.24 5.67 -3.25
N VAL A 127 9.96 5.48 -4.55
CA VAL A 127 9.58 6.59 -5.44
C VAL A 127 8.24 7.20 -5.02
N LEU A 128 7.24 6.37 -4.67
CA LEU A 128 5.96 6.86 -4.15
C LEU A 128 6.15 7.64 -2.85
N GLU A 129 6.94 7.10 -1.91
CA GLU A 129 7.20 7.76 -0.63
C GLU A 129 7.87 9.11 -0.82
N ARG A 130 8.95 9.17 -1.59
CA ARG A 130 9.67 10.41 -1.87
C ARG A 130 8.79 11.49 -2.48
N ARG A 131 7.85 11.13 -3.35
CA ARG A 131 6.98 12.08 -4.06
C ARG A 131 5.77 12.50 -3.26
N LEU A 132 5.07 11.55 -2.64
CA LEU A 132 3.74 11.79 -2.07
C LEU A 132 3.78 12.13 -0.58
N GLN A 133 4.79 11.66 0.15
CA GLN A 133 4.92 11.97 1.58
C GLN A 133 5.08 13.46 1.87
N PRO A 134 5.91 14.24 1.13
CA PRO A 134 6.00 15.68 1.34
C PRO A 134 4.70 16.42 1.00
N ILE A 135 4.01 15.98 -0.06
CA ILE A 135 2.72 16.56 -0.49
C ILE A 135 1.66 16.35 0.60
N SER A 136 1.54 15.12 1.10
CA SER A 136 0.60 14.78 2.17
C SER A 136 0.88 15.59 3.44
N ARG A 137 2.15 15.70 3.86
CA ARG A 137 2.55 16.52 5.02
C ARG A 137 2.20 18.00 4.82
N SER A 138 2.52 18.55 3.66
CA SER A 138 2.22 19.95 3.32
C SER A 138 0.71 20.21 3.33
N ARG A 139 -0.09 19.32 2.73
CA ARG A 139 -1.55 19.41 2.72
C ARG A 139 -2.14 19.42 4.12
N VAL A 140 -1.64 18.57 5.01
CA VAL A 140 -2.07 18.52 6.41
C VAL A 140 -1.73 19.81 7.14
N ILE A 141 -0.54 20.37 6.92
CA ILE A 141 -0.16 21.67 7.49
C ILE A 141 -1.08 22.78 6.98
N GLN A 142 -1.38 22.80 5.69
CA GLN A 142 -2.31 23.76 5.09
C GLN A 142 -3.72 23.63 5.69
N LEU A 143 -4.23 22.42 5.83
CA LEU A 143 -5.54 22.15 6.44
C LEU A 143 -5.57 22.58 7.93
N LYS A 144 -4.52 22.27 8.70
CA LYS A 144 -4.39 22.76 10.09
C LYS A 144 -4.40 24.29 10.14
N ASN A 145 -3.67 24.95 9.24
CA ASN A 145 -3.67 26.42 9.16
C ASN A 145 -5.03 27.00 8.75
N GLU A 146 -5.73 26.34 7.82
CA GLU A 146 -7.09 26.73 7.44
C GLU A 146 -8.04 26.60 8.63
N LEU A 147 -7.96 25.49 9.37
CA LEU A 147 -8.76 25.24 10.57
C LEU A 147 -8.56 26.33 11.64
N TYR A 148 -7.31 26.78 11.86
CA TYR A 148 -7.00 27.88 12.79
C TYR A 148 -7.55 29.24 12.33
N ARG A 149 -7.68 29.46 11.02
CA ARG A 149 -8.08 30.74 10.43
C ARG A 149 -9.56 30.81 10.08
N VAL A 150 -10.28 29.70 10.18
CA VAL A 150 -11.71 29.64 9.89
C VAL A 150 -12.48 30.54 10.85
N GLN A 151 -13.24 31.48 10.28
CA GLN A 151 -14.09 32.42 10.99
C GLN A 151 -15.51 32.35 10.44
N MET A 152 -16.50 32.42 11.31
CA MET A 152 -17.91 32.42 10.93
C MET A 152 -18.27 33.69 10.14
N LYS A 153 -17.72 34.85 10.54
CA LYS A 153 -18.04 36.17 9.95
C LYS A 153 -19.57 36.35 9.85
N ASP A 154 -20.06 36.69 8.66
CA ASP A 154 -21.49 36.91 8.36
C ASP A 154 -22.20 35.62 7.89
N GLN A 155 -21.54 34.46 7.95
CA GLN A 155 -22.13 33.18 7.53
C GLN A 155 -23.02 32.59 8.64
N PRO A 156 -24.09 31.85 8.27
CA PRO A 156 -24.90 31.13 9.25
C PRO A 156 -24.07 30.04 9.96
N MET A 157 -24.37 29.79 11.23
CA MET A 157 -23.61 28.86 12.09
C MET A 157 -23.49 27.46 11.48
N GLN A 158 -24.54 26.95 10.84
CA GLN A 158 -24.52 25.64 10.20
C GLN A 158 -23.49 25.54 9.05
N GLN A 159 -23.35 26.60 8.24
CA GLN A 159 -22.34 26.62 7.17
C GLN A 159 -20.92 26.68 7.75
N TYR A 160 -20.74 27.47 8.81
CA TYR A 160 -19.47 27.54 9.53
C TYR A 160 -19.05 26.18 10.11
N LEU A 161 -19.96 25.48 10.80
CA LEU A 161 -19.70 24.15 11.36
C LEU A 161 -19.44 23.11 10.27
N THR A 162 -20.17 23.17 9.15
CA THR A 162 -19.96 22.27 8.00
C THR A 162 -18.59 22.46 7.38
N ARG A 163 -18.10 23.70 7.30
CA ARG A 163 -16.74 23.98 6.83
C ARG A 163 -15.69 23.41 7.77
N ILE A 164 -15.86 23.59 9.08
CA ILE A 164 -14.97 22.98 10.08
C ILE A 164 -14.97 21.46 9.94
N LYS A 165 -16.15 20.83 9.85
CA LYS A 165 -16.31 19.38 9.66
C LYS A 165 -15.55 18.90 8.42
N SER A 166 -15.74 19.56 7.29
CA SER A 166 -15.03 19.21 6.04
C SER A 166 -13.50 19.26 6.16
N ILE A 167 -12.95 20.26 6.86
CA ILE A 167 -11.50 20.37 7.09
C ILE A 167 -11.02 19.27 8.04
N VAL A 168 -11.75 19.02 9.14
CA VAL A 168 -11.45 17.95 10.11
C VAL A 168 -11.48 16.58 9.43
N ASP A 169 -12.50 16.32 8.62
CA ASP A 169 -12.65 15.08 7.87
C ASP A 169 -11.51 14.91 6.86
N SER A 170 -11.07 16.00 6.21
CA SER A 170 -9.93 15.97 5.28
C SER A 170 -8.60 15.66 5.97
N ILE A 171 -8.38 16.19 7.18
CA ILE A 171 -7.20 15.87 8.00
C ILE A 171 -7.25 14.39 8.43
N SER A 172 -8.43 13.93 8.85
CA SER A 172 -8.65 12.55 9.30
C SER A 172 -8.49 11.55 8.14
N ALA A 173 -8.98 11.90 6.95
CA ALA A 173 -8.79 11.15 5.71
C ALA A 173 -7.32 11.12 5.25
N SER A 174 -6.49 12.03 5.74
CA SER A 174 -5.04 11.97 5.55
C SER A 174 -4.35 11.09 6.61
N GLY A 175 -5.09 10.41 7.48
CA GLY A 175 -4.54 9.56 8.56
C GLY A 175 -3.92 10.34 9.72
N PHE A 176 -4.12 11.66 9.80
CA PHE A 176 -3.60 12.50 10.88
C PHE A 176 -4.68 12.81 11.92
N LYS A 177 -4.24 12.97 13.17
CA LYS A 177 -5.09 13.41 14.28
C LYS A 177 -4.90 14.91 14.55
N ILE A 178 -5.94 15.54 15.08
CA ILE A 178 -5.91 16.94 15.53
C ILE A 178 -5.48 16.96 16.99
N ASP A 179 -4.47 17.76 17.30
CA ASP A 179 -3.82 17.78 18.63
C ASP A 179 -4.71 18.47 19.70
N GLN A 180 -5.50 19.45 19.29
CA GLN A 180 -6.40 20.22 20.14
C GLN A 180 -7.86 19.78 19.96
N LYS A 181 -8.69 19.95 21.00
CA LYS A 181 -10.14 19.69 20.92
C LYS A 181 -10.76 20.53 19.80
N ILE A 182 -11.60 19.91 18.97
CA ILE A 182 -12.31 20.57 17.86
C ILE A 182 -13.08 21.81 18.35
N SER A 183 -13.66 21.74 19.56
CA SER A 183 -14.34 22.86 20.21
C SER A 183 -13.48 24.12 20.33
N CYS A 184 -12.16 24.02 20.55
CA CYS A 184 -11.29 25.19 20.61
C CYS A 184 -11.25 25.94 19.27
N TYR A 185 -11.21 25.21 18.14
CA TYR A 185 -11.23 25.81 16.81
C TYR A 185 -12.57 26.49 16.52
N ILE A 186 -13.68 25.84 16.88
CA ILE A 186 -15.04 26.40 16.75
C ILE A 186 -15.15 27.71 17.55
N LEU A 187 -14.77 27.70 18.82
CA LEU A 187 -14.90 28.89 19.68
C LEU A 187 -14.02 30.07 19.24
N ASN A 188 -12.88 29.79 18.60
CA ASN A 188 -11.97 30.82 18.11
C ASN A 188 -12.53 31.59 16.90
N GLY A 189 -13.31 30.93 16.03
CA GLY A 189 -13.87 31.56 14.83
C GLY A 189 -15.25 32.20 15.00
N LEU A 190 -15.90 32.02 16.15
CA LEU A 190 -17.19 32.65 16.45
C LEU A 190 -17.04 34.18 16.69
N PRO A 191 -18.02 35.00 16.27
CA PRO A 191 -17.99 36.44 16.49
C PRO A 191 -18.25 36.84 17.96
N PRO A 192 -17.97 38.10 18.35
CA PRO A 192 -18.05 38.55 19.76
C PRO A 192 -19.45 38.44 20.39
N ASN A 193 -20.52 38.48 19.59
CA ASN A 193 -21.89 38.27 20.04
C ASN A 193 -22.14 36.88 20.65
N PHE A 194 -21.25 35.90 20.43
CA PHE A 194 -21.30 34.58 21.05
C PHE A 194 -20.40 34.45 22.29
N ASN A 195 -19.88 35.54 22.86
CA ASN A 195 -18.94 35.47 23.99
C ASN A 195 -19.52 34.79 25.25
N SER A 196 -20.81 34.96 25.54
CA SER A 196 -21.49 34.26 26.64
C SER A 196 -21.45 32.73 26.40
N PHE A 197 -21.80 32.29 25.20
CA PHE A 197 -21.71 30.90 24.77
C PHE A 197 -20.26 30.36 24.85
N LYS A 198 -19.27 31.14 24.39
CA LYS A 198 -17.85 30.76 24.50
C LYS A 198 -17.43 30.52 25.95
N SER A 199 -17.88 31.36 26.88
CA SER A 199 -17.57 31.24 28.31
C SER A 199 -18.17 29.97 28.90
N THR A 200 -19.45 29.70 28.62
CA THR A 200 -20.14 28.49 29.07
C THR A 200 -19.45 27.22 28.57
N ILE A 201 -19.10 27.18 27.28
CA ILE A 201 -18.44 26.01 26.66
C ILE A 201 -17.03 25.80 27.23
N ARG A 202 -16.25 26.86 27.47
CA ARG A 202 -14.90 26.74 28.07
C ARG A 202 -14.93 26.24 29.51
N ASN A 203 -15.96 26.61 30.27
CA ASN A 203 -16.16 26.20 31.65
C ASN A 203 -16.91 24.84 31.77
N SER A 204 -17.38 24.30 30.65
CA SER A 204 -18.00 22.98 30.60
C SER A 204 -16.94 21.89 30.85
N LEU A 205 -17.20 21.04 31.84
CA LEU A 205 -16.35 19.90 32.19
C LEU A 205 -16.53 18.70 31.23
N LEU A 206 -17.49 18.77 30.31
CA LEU A 206 -17.78 17.68 29.36
C LEU A 206 -16.89 17.78 28.11
N PRO A 207 -16.42 16.65 27.56
CA PRO A 207 -15.79 16.63 26.25
C PRO A 207 -16.84 16.98 25.19
N ILE A 208 -16.73 18.16 24.60
CA ILE A 208 -17.64 18.64 23.56
C ILE A 208 -17.07 18.23 22.22
N ASP A 209 -17.80 17.35 21.54
CA ASP A 209 -17.47 16.87 20.20
C ASP A 209 -18.16 17.72 19.14
N LEU A 210 -17.70 17.60 17.89
CA LEU A 210 -18.25 18.34 16.75
C LEU A 210 -19.75 18.09 16.57
N ASP A 211 -20.21 16.86 16.84
CA ASP A 211 -21.63 16.48 16.72
C ASP A 211 -22.50 17.10 17.81
N THR A 212 -21.92 17.66 18.88
CA THR A 212 -22.67 18.39 19.91
C THR A 212 -23.16 19.77 19.43
N PHE A 213 -22.63 20.26 18.31
CA PHE A 213 -22.97 21.57 17.75
C PHE A 213 -23.95 21.49 16.56
N TYR A 214 -24.30 20.29 16.11
CA TYR A 214 -25.33 20.04 15.10
C TYR A 214 -26.69 19.82 15.75
#